data_AF-A0A5N6MHY1-F1
#
_entry.id   AF-A0A5N6MHY1-F1
#
_cell.length_a   1.000
_cell.length_b   1.000
_cell.length_c   1.000
_cell.angle_alpha   90.00
_cell.angle_beta   90.00
_cell.angle_gamma   90.00
#
_symmetry.space_group_name_H-M   'P 1'
#
loop_
_entity.id
_entity.type
_entity.pdbx_description
1 polymer ?
#
loop_
_entity_poly.entity_id
_entity_poly.type
_entity_poly.pdbx_seq_one_letter_code
_entity_poly.pdbx_strand_id
1 'polypeptide(L)'
;MDDDPILVKKKDGSMRTCIGYQELNKLTVKNRYTLPRIDDLFDQLQGASSFSKIDLRSGYHQLKVREHDIPKTAFRTRYGHYEFLVMSFGLTNAAASFMDLMNRVCQLMLDRSVIVFIDDILIYSMNEGDHACHVRKVLETLRKEKLYAKFSEYAFWLLEVQFLGHVVNLEGIIVGPAKVETVMNRSPPKSPTEVRSFLGLAGYYRSLFQDFYKIAMPLTELPKKDVKDEWGPNQEQAFSAL
;
A
#
# COMPACT_ATOMS: atom_id res chain seq x y z
N MET A 1 -20.92 -15.84 15.28
CA MET A 1 -19.96 -15.24 14.34
C MET A 1 -20.30 -13.77 14.32
N ASP A 2 -19.46 -12.95 14.97
CA ASP A 2 -19.72 -11.53 15.14
C ASP A 2 -19.27 -10.78 13.89
N ASP A 3 -20.13 -10.73 12.87
CA ASP A 3 -19.96 -9.87 11.69
C ASP A 3 -20.42 -8.43 11.99
N ASP A 4 -20.10 -7.93 13.19
CA ASP A 4 -20.55 -6.64 13.66
C ASP A 4 -19.68 -5.53 13.01
N PRO A 5 -20.31 -4.48 12.42
CA PRO A 5 -19.60 -3.37 11.81
C PRO A 5 -18.87 -2.55 12.87
N ILE A 6 -17.57 -2.38 12.67
CA ILE A 6 -16.71 -1.51 13.46
C ILE A 6 -16.54 -0.18 12.72
N LEU A 7 -16.77 0.94 13.41
CA LEU A 7 -16.49 2.27 12.86
C LEU A 7 -15.08 2.71 13.24
N VAL A 8 -14.24 2.95 12.23
CA VAL A 8 -12.86 3.40 12.39
C VAL A 8 -12.74 4.85 11.93
N LYS A 9 -12.13 5.71 12.75
CA LYS A 9 -11.89 7.12 12.41
C LYS A 9 -10.67 7.25 11.49
N LYS A 10 -10.82 7.95 10.37
CA LYS A 10 -9.73 8.28 9.45
C LYS A 10 -8.97 9.53 9.92
N LYS A 11 -7.79 9.75 9.33
CA LYS A 11 -6.97 10.94 9.55
C LYS A 11 -7.70 12.26 9.20
N ASP A 12 -8.55 12.23 8.18
CA ASP A 12 -9.38 13.36 7.76
C ASP A 12 -10.62 13.58 8.65
N GLY A 13 -10.77 12.82 9.74
CA GLY A 13 -11.91 12.88 10.66
C GLY A 13 -13.16 12.12 10.19
N SER A 14 -13.20 11.65 8.94
CA SER A 14 -14.32 10.83 8.45
C SER A 14 -14.32 9.42 9.06
N MET A 15 -15.48 8.80 9.15
CA MET A 15 -15.60 7.41 9.64
C MET A 15 -15.55 6.42 8.47
N ARG A 16 -14.95 5.26 8.69
CA ARG A 16 -14.97 4.11 7.79
C ARG A 16 -15.62 2.94 8.52
N THR A 17 -16.65 2.36 7.91
CA THR A 17 -17.23 1.10 8.37
C THR A 17 -16.34 -0.05 7.91
N CYS A 18 -15.90 -0.88 8.84
CA CYS A 18 -15.13 -2.08 8.61
C CYS A 18 -15.93 -3.28 9.13
N ILE A 19 -16.16 -4.28 8.27
CA ILE A 19 -16.84 -5.52 8.68
C ILE A 19 -15.78 -6.59 8.97
N GLY A 20 -15.95 -7.31 10.07
CA GLY A 20 -15.05 -8.36 10.52
C GLY A 20 -15.19 -9.67 9.73
N TYR A 21 -14.88 -9.71 8.44
CA TYR A 21 -14.99 -10.92 7.61
C TYR A 21 -13.97 -12.04 7.90
N GLN A 22 -13.45 -12.16 9.13
CA GLN A 22 -12.36 -13.10 9.46
C GLN A 22 -12.72 -14.56 9.15
N GLU A 23 -13.94 -14.99 9.48
CA GLU A 23 -14.40 -16.36 9.22
C GLU A 23 -14.66 -16.60 7.73
N LEU A 24 -15.32 -15.66 7.05
CA LEU A 24 -15.51 -15.72 5.60
C LEU A 24 -14.17 -15.78 4.86
N ASN A 25 -13.18 -15.01 5.32
CA ASN A 25 -11.84 -14.96 4.77
C ASN A 25 -11.08 -16.29 4.90
N LYS A 26 -11.34 -17.08 5.95
CA LYS A 26 -10.76 -18.43 6.11
C LYS A 26 -11.30 -19.42 5.09
N LEU A 27 -12.57 -19.29 4.73
CA LEU A 27 -13.26 -20.15 3.75
C LEU A 27 -13.01 -19.73 2.30
N THR A 28 -12.58 -18.48 2.09
CA THR A 28 -12.35 -17.93 0.76
C THR A 28 -11.04 -18.44 0.17
N VAL A 29 -11.10 -18.98 -1.05
CA VAL A 29 -9.89 -19.33 -1.81
C VAL A 29 -9.10 -18.05 -2.11
N LYS A 30 -7.86 -18.00 -1.61
CA LYS A 30 -7.00 -16.82 -1.74
C LYS A 30 -6.54 -16.63 -3.18
N ASN A 31 -6.82 -15.47 -3.75
CA ASN A 31 -6.24 -15.05 -5.01
C ASN A 31 -4.75 -14.73 -4.79
N ARG A 32 -3.87 -15.53 -5.36
CA ARG A 32 -2.41 -15.34 -5.30
C ARG A 32 -1.94 -14.33 -6.34
N TYR A 33 -2.65 -13.21 -6.44
CA TYR A 33 -2.22 -12.11 -7.29
C TYR A 33 -0.89 -11.57 -6.78
N THR A 34 0.13 -11.60 -7.62
CA THR A 34 1.45 -11.07 -7.27
C THR A 34 1.40 -9.56 -7.42
N LEU A 35 1.39 -8.85 -6.29
CA LEU A 35 1.63 -7.42 -6.30
C LEU A 35 3.07 -7.16 -6.78
N PRO A 36 3.28 -6.16 -7.64
CA PRO A 36 4.62 -5.79 -8.07
C PRO A 36 5.46 -5.41 -6.85
N ARG A 37 6.77 -5.71 -6.90
CA ARG A 37 7.67 -5.26 -5.84
C ARG A 37 7.84 -3.76 -5.96
N ILE A 38 7.97 -3.11 -4.81
CA ILE A 38 8.06 -1.66 -4.75
C ILE A 38 9.35 -1.18 -5.43
N ASP A 39 10.46 -1.92 -5.27
CA ASP A 39 11.71 -1.67 -5.99
C ASP A 39 11.48 -1.71 -7.52
N ASP A 40 10.77 -2.72 -8.04
CA ASP A 40 10.47 -2.84 -9.47
C ASP A 40 9.63 -1.66 -10.00
N LEU A 41 8.70 -1.13 -9.18
CA LEU A 41 7.92 0.06 -9.54
C LEU A 41 8.77 1.32 -9.57
N PHE A 42 9.77 1.39 -8.70
CA PHE A 42 10.66 2.52 -8.54
C PHE A 42 11.72 2.62 -9.63
N ASP A 43 12.23 1.49 -10.11
CA ASP A 43 13.14 1.45 -11.26
C ASP A 43 12.50 2.11 -12.51
N GLN A 44 11.17 2.05 -12.64
CA GLN A 44 10.43 2.68 -13.75
C GLN A 44 10.41 4.21 -13.68
N LEU A 45 10.62 4.79 -12.49
CA LEU A 45 10.57 6.24 -12.26
C LEU A 45 11.89 6.93 -12.60
N GLN A 46 12.94 6.18 -12.93
CA GLN A 46 14.25 6.74 -13.21
C GLN A 46 14.19 7.68 -14.43
N GLY A 47 14.67 8.92 -14.24
CA GLY A 47 14.68 9.95 -15.27
C GLY A 47 13.34 10.68 -15.46
N ALA A 48 12.31 10.36 -14.68
CA ALA A 48 11.08 11.14 -14.66
C ALA A 48 11.29 12.49 -13.95
N SER A 49 10.72 13.55 -14.51
CA SER A 49 10.82 14.93 -14.00
C SER A 49 9.47 15.52 -13.58
N SER A 50 8.38 14.88 -14.00
CA SER A 50 7.03 15.39 -13.80
C SER A 50 6.13 14.26 -13.34
N PHE A 51 5.46 14.49 -12.21
CA PHE A 51 4.64 13.50 -11.52
C PHE A 51 3.22 14.03 -11.31
N SER A 52 2.23 13.16 -11.45
CA SER A 52 0.87 13.42 -11.03
C SER A 52 0.33 12.19 -10.32
N LYS A 53 -0.38 12.39 -9.22
CA LYS A 53 -1.00 11.33 -8.43
C LYS A 53 -2.51 11.47 -8.46
N ILE A 54 -3.20 10.37 -8.72
CA ILE A 54 -4.65 10.27 -8.69
C ILE A 54 -5.03 9.21 -7.66
N ASP A 55 -5.74 9.61 -6.61
CA ASP A 55 -6.36 8.70 -5.63
C ASP A 55 -7.77 8.34 -6.11
N LEU A 56 -8.12 7.06 -6.15
CA LEU A 56 -9.45 6.62 -6.55
C LEU A 56 -10.45 6.74 -5.38
N ARG A 57 -11.62 7.31 -5.66
CA ARG A 57 -12.65 7.53 -4.64
C ARG A 57 -13.22 6.21 -4.16
N SER A 58 -13.14 5.95 -2.86
CA SER A 58 -13.73 4.76 -2.25
C SER A 58 -13.25 3.44 -2.89
N GLY A 59 -12.03 3.40 -3.46
CA GLY A 59 -11.30 2.22 -3.94
C GLY A 59 -12.18 1.04 -4.37
N TYR A 60 -12.23 0.02 -3.52
CA TYR A 60 -12.95 -1.23 -3.75
C TYR A 60 -14.45 -1.09 -4.00
N HIS A 61 -15.12 -0.06 -3.46
CA HIS A 61 -16.56 0.13 -3.64
C HIS A 61 -16.93 0.45 -5.10
N GLN A 62 -15.96 0.66 -5.98
CA GLN A 62 -16.19 0.82 -7.42
C GLN A 62 -16.30 -0.52 -8.16
N LEU A 63 -15.87 -1.63 -7.54
CA LEU A 63 -15.94 -2.97 -8.10
C LEU A 63 -17.24 -3.67 -7.66
N LYS A 64 -18.04 -4.18 -8.59
CA LYS A 64 -19.26 -4.93 -8.25
C LYS A 64 -18.92 -6.33 -7.73
N VAL A 65 -19.65 -6.76 -6.71
CA VAL A 65 -19.65 -8.17 -6.27
C VAL A 65 -20.48 -8.99 -7.26
N ARG A 66 -20.06 -10.22 -7.55
CA ARG A 66 -20.86 -11.13 -8.39
C ARG A 66 -22.17 -11.45 -7.69
N GLU A 67 -23.28 -11.52 -8.41
CA GLU A 67 -24.62 -11.65 -7.81
C GLU A 67 -24.74 -12.82 -6.82
N HIS A 68 -24.15 -13.98 -7.14
CA HIS A 68 -24.17 -15.16 -6.27
C HIS A 68 -23.28 -15.04 -5.03
N ASP A 69 -22.35 -14.07 -5.00
CA ASP A 69 -21.46 -13.80 -3.87
C ASP A 69 -21.98 -12.68 -2.96
N ILE A 70 -22.99 -11.90 -3.39
CA ILE A 70 -23.56 -10.80 -2.60
C ILE A 70 -24.01 -11.26 -1.20
N PRO A 71 -24.77 -12.39 -1.04
CA PRO A 71 -25.22 -12.82 0.29
C PRO A 71 -24.07 -13.20 1.24
N LYS A 72 -22.89 -13.53 0.70
CA LYS A 72 -21.70 -13.85 1.51
C LYS A 72 -21.14 -12.60 2.19
N THR A 73 -21.48 -11.41 1.70
CA THR A 73 -21.03 -10.13 2.26
C THR A 73 -21.98 -9.60 3.35
N ALA A 74 -23.00 -10.36 3.73
CA ALA A 74 -23.98 -9.97 4.72
C ALA A 74 -23.32 -9.54 6.04
N PHE A 75 -23.86 -8.48 6.64
CA PHE A 75 -23.50 -8.00 7.95
C PHE A 75 -24.75 -7.54 8.70
N ARG A 76 -24.66 -7.51 10.04
CA ARG A 76 -25.79 -7.15 10.89
C ARG A 76 -25.52 -5.82 11.59
N THR A 77 -26.55 -4.99 11.67
CA THR A 77 -26.56 -3.79 12.52
C THR A 77 -27.68 -3.94 13.54
N ARG A 78 -27.75 -3.02 14.52
CA ARG A 78 -28.91 -2.92 15.42
C ARG A 78 -30.25 -2.71 14.70
N TYR A 79 -30.22 -2.31 13.43
CA TYR A 79 -31.39 -1.93 12.64
C TYR A 79 -31.70 -2.88 11.48
N GLY A 80 -30.98 -3.99 11.37
CA GLY A 80 -31.27 -5.00 10.34
C GLY A 80 -30.03 -5.60 9.71
N HIS A 81 -30.30 -6.42 8.70
CA HIS A 81 -29.32 -7.14 7.91
C HIS A 81 -29.12 -6.44 6.57
N TYR A 82 -27.87 -6.29 6.19
CA TYR A 82 -27.47 -5.59 4.97
C TYR A 82 -26.41 -6.41 4.24
N GLU A 83 -26.36 -6.27 2.92
CA GLU A 83 -25.41 -6.92 2.04
C GLU A 83 -24.74 -5.88 1.16
N PHE A 84 -23.53 -6.17 0.70
CA PHE A 84 -22.79 -5.29 -0.19
C PHE A 84 -22.97 -5.72 -1.66
N LEU A 85 -23.45 -4.78 -2.48
CA LEU A 85 -23.50 -4.95 -3.94
C LEU A 85 -22.14 -4.69 -4.62
N VAL A 86 -21.23 -4.03 -3.89
CA VAL A 86 -19.89 -3.63 -4.33
C VAL A 86 -18.86 -4.14 -3.34
N MET A 87 -17.62 -4.36 -3.78
CA MET A 87 -16.58 -4.98 -2.98
C MET A 87 -16.32 -4.14 -1.73
N SER A 88 -16.56 -4.71 -0.55
CA SER A 88 -16.36 -4.04 0.74
C SER A 88 -14.93 -4.22 1.26
N PHE A 89 -14.52 -3.31 2.14
CA PHE A 89 -13.28 -3.47 2.89
C PHE A 89 -13.35 -4.68 3.83
N GLY A 90 -12.23 -5.39 3.96
CA GLY A 90 -12.10 -6.55 4.85
C GLY A 90 -12.17 -7.90 4.13
N LEU A 91 -12.64 -7.95 2.88
CA LEU A 91 -12.62 -9.17 2.06
C LEU A 91 -11.20 -9.49 1.59
N THR A 92 -10.78 -10.76 1.73
CA THR A 92 -9.39 -11.20 1.45
C THR A 92 -8.90 -10.85 0.05
N ASN A 93 -9.78 -11.00 -0.96
CA ASN A 93 -9.42 -10.83 -2.37
C ASN A 93 -9.73 -9.43 -2.92
N ALA A 94 -10.16 -8.47 -2.09
CA ALA A 94 -10.54 -7.13 -2.55
C ALA A 94 -9.39 -6.42 -3.28
N ALA A 95 -8.21 -6.33 -2.63
CA ALA A 95 -7.02 -5.68 -3.20
C ALA A 95 -6.56 -6.36 -4.50
N ALA A 96 -6.49 -7.70 -4.51
CA ALA A 96 -6.09 -8.48 -5.67
C ALA A 96 -7.05 -8.27 -6.86
N SER A 97 -8.35 -8.25 -6.61
CA SER A 97 -9.36 -8.05 -7.65
C SER A 97 -9.34 -6.63 -8.20
N PHE A 98 -9.06 -5.65 -7.34
CA PHE A 98 -8.93 -4.26 -7.74
C PHE A 98 -7.66 -4.03 -8.57
N MET A 99 -6.54 -4.60 -8.16
CA MET A 99 -5.29 -4.57 -8.92
C MET A 99 -5.43 -5.22 -10.29
N ASP A 100 -6.10 -6.37 -10.38
CA ASP A 100 -6.39 -7.01 -11.67
C ASP A 100 -7.22 -6.10 -12.59
N LEU A 101 -8.27 -5.47 -12.06
CA LEU A 101 -9.07 -4.50 -12.82
C LEU A 101 -8.19 -3.36 -13.32
N MET A 102 -7.46 -2.72 -12.41
CA MET A 102 -6.64 -1.56 -12.75
C MET A 102 -5.55 -1.91 -13.77
N ASN A 103 -4.95 -3.10 -13.68
CA ASN A 103 -3.95 -3.51 -14.64
C ASN A 103 -4.53 -3.77 -16.03
N ARG A 104 -5.77 -4.26 -16.13
CA ARG A 104 -6.48 -4.37 -17.41
C ARG A 104 -6.86 -2.99 -17.98
N VAL A 105 -7.33 -2.09 -17.13
CA VAL A 105 -7.75 -0.73 -17.53
C VAL A 105 -6.56 0.12 -18.00
N CYS A 106 -5.47 0.08 -17.24
CA CYS A 106 -4.27 0.88 -17.51
C CYS A 106 -3.24 0.16 -18.38
N GLN A 107 -3.52 -1.05 -18.87
CA GLN A 107 -2.57 -1.95 -19.54
C GLN A 107 -1.67 -1.28 -20.58
N LEU A 108 -2.23 -0.36 -21.38
CA LEU A 108 -1.49 0.32 -22.45
C LEU A 108 -0.48 1.37 -21.95
N MET A 109 -0.59 1.78 -20.69
CA MET A 109 0.19 2.84 -20.04
C MET A 109 1.10 2.32 -18.92
N LEU A 110 0.84 1.10 -18.43
CA LEU A 110 1.69 0.42 -17.44
C LEU A 110 3.13 0.29 -17.95
N ASP A 111 4.08 0.39 -17.02
CA ASP A 111 5.52 0.27 -17.27
C ASP A 111 6.09 1.29 -18.28
N ARG A 112 5.30 2.33 -18.61
CA ARG A 112 5.67 3.38 -19.58
C ARG A 112 5.50 4.78 -19.00
N SER A 113 4.33 5.06 -18.45
CA SER A 113 3.99 6.37 -17.89
C SER A 113 3.02 6.32 -16.72
N VAL A 114 2.57 5.12 -16.33
CA VAL A 114 1.64 4.91 -15.23
C VAL A 114 2.10 3.73 -14.37
N ILE A 115 2.12 3.96 -13.06
CA ILE A 115 2.20 2.93 -12.04
C ILE A 115 0.88 2.91 -11.29
N VAL A 116 0.30 1.72 -11.11
CA VAL A 116 -0.88 1.55 -10.27
C VAL A 116 -0.53 0.72 -9.04
N PHE A 117 -0.94 1.21 -7.88
CA PHE A 117 -0.83 0.48 -6.63
C PHE A 117 -2.10 0.63 -5.80
N ILE A 118 -2.92 -0.41 -5.83
CA ILE A 118 -4.25 -0.48 -5.22
C ILE A 118 -5.08 0.72 -5.69
N ASP A 119 -5.37 1.68 -4.80
CA ASP A 119 -6.24 2.82 -5.08
C ASP A 119 -5.48 4.04 -5.63
N ASP A 120 -4.13 3.99 -5.63
CA ASP A 120 -3.28 5.08 -6.11
C ASP A 120 -2.82 4.83 -7.55
N ILE A 121 -3.00 5.82 -8.41
CA ILE A 121 -2.42 5.89 -9.75
C ILE A 121 -1.35 6.97 -9.76
N LEU A 122 -0.10 6.58 -10.01
CA LEU A 122 1.00 7.50 -10.23
C LEU A 122 1.27 7.62 -11.73
N ILE A 123 1.24 8.85 -12.24
CA ILE A 123 1.58 9.20 -13.61
C ILE A 123 2.95 9.86 -13.56
N TYR A 124 3.87 9.42 -14.40
CA TYR A 124 5.22 9.94 -14.44
C TYR A 124 5.67 10.18 -15.89
N SER A 125 6.52 11.18 -16.12
CA SER A 125 6.99 11.55 -17.46
C SER A 125 8.33 12.26 -17.38
N MET A 126 9.10 12.22 -18.47
CA MET A 126 10.42 12.87 -18.58
C MET A 126 10.35 14.36 -18.88
N ASN A 127 9.19 14.88 -19.31
CA ASN A 127 8.97 16.29 -19.58
C ASN A 127 7.47 16.64 -19.47
N GLU A 128 7.16 17.93 -19.33
CA GLU A 128 5.80 18.42 -19.12
C GLU A 128 4.86 18.21 -20.32
N GLY A 129 5.39 18.23 -21.54
CA GLY A 129 4.61 18.06 -22.77
C GLY A 129 4.00 16.65 -22.86
N ASP A 130 4.86 15.64 -22.68
CA ASP A 130 4.42 14.25 -22.60
C ASP A 130 3.52 14.02 -21.38
N HIS A 131 3.82 14.68 -20.26
CA HIS A 131 3.03 14.58 -19.04
C HIS A 131 1.58 14.98 -19.26
N ALA A 132 1.34 16.10 -19.94
CA ALA A 132 -0.01 16.54 -20.27
C ALA A 132 -0.77 15.52 -21.13
N CYS A 133 -0.07 14.83 -22.04
CA CYS A 133 -0.66 13.77 -22.85
C CYS A 133 -1.02 12.54 -21.99
N HIS A 134 -0.11 12.11 -21.12
CA HIS A 134 -0.32 10.98 -20.22
C HIS A 134 -1.46 11.23 -19.23
N VAL A 135 -1.49 12.39 -18.57
CA VAL A 135 -2.58 12.77 -17.66
C VAL A 135 -3.93 12.75 -18.38
N ARG A 136 -4.01 13.34 -19.58
CA ARG A 136 -5.23 13.31 -20.39
C ARG A 136 -5.67 11.88 -20.69
N LYS A 137 -4.73 11.03 -21.14
CA LYS A 137 -5.03 9.63 -21.49
C LYS A 137 -5.55 8.83 -20.30
N VAL A 138 -4.95 9.02 -19.12
CA VAL A 138 -5.41 8.38 -17.89
C VAL A 138 -6.82 8.84 -17.53
N LEU A 139 -7.08 10.15 -17.51
CA LEU A 139 -8.41 10.70 -17.19
C LEU A 139 -9.48 10.24 -18.19
N GLU A 140 -9.16 10.18 -19.48
CA GLU A 140 -10.06 9.64 -20.52
C GLU A 140 -10.38 8.16 -20.29
N THR A 141 -9.38 7.37 -19.92
CA THR A 141 -9.51 5.94 -19.62
C THR A 141 -10.38 5.73 -18.38
N LEU A 142 -10.12 6.46 -17.30
CA LEU A 142 -10.94 6.41 -16.08
C LEU A 142 -12.40 6.80 -16.36
N ARG A 143 -12.62 7.85 -17.16
CA ARG A 143 -13.97 8.28 -17.56
C ARG A 143 -14.69 7.21 -18.37
N LYS A 144 -14.00 6.54 -19.31
CA LYS A 144 -14.56 5.47 -20.14
C LYS A 144 -15.00 4.28 -19.28
N GLU A 145 -14.15 3.88 -18.34
CA GLU A 145 -14.38 2.73 -17.46
C GLU A 145 -15.27 3.08 -16.23
N LYS A 146 -15.71 4.35 -16.13
CA LYS A 146 -16.51 4.87 -15.01
C LYS A 146 -15.82 4.66 -13.65
N LEU A 147 -14.50 4.81 -13.63
CA LEU A 147 -13.70 4.85 -12.42
C LEU A 147 -13.57 6.31 -11.96
N TYR A 148 -13.94 6.57 -10.72
CA TYR A 148 -14.02 7.91 -10.16
C TYR A 148 -12.81 8.18 -9.29
N ALA A 149 -12.06 9.23 -9.65
CA ALA A 149 -11.03 9.78 -8.82
C ALA A 149 -11.63 10.61 -7.67
N LYS A 150 -10.94 10.64 -6.53
CA LYS A 150 -11.14 11.64 -5.50
C LYS A 150 -10.49 12.92 -6.00
N PHE A 151 -11.26 14.01 -6.06
CA PHE A 151 -10.69 15.30 -6.38
C PHE A 151 -9.79 15.74 -5.21
N SER A 152 -8.49 15.85 -5.46
CA SER A 152 -7.53 16.45 -4.53
C SER A 152 -6.81 17.58 -5.24
N GLU A 153 -6.82 18.77 -4.64
CA GLU A 153 -6.39 20.01 -5.30
C GLU A 153 -4.87 20.12 -5.54
N TYR A 154 -4.06 19.16 -5.08
CA TYR A 154 -2.59 19.34 -4.97
C TYR A 154 -1.74 18.21 -5.57
N ALA A 155 -2.25 17.45 -6.54
CA ALA A 155 -1.59 16.21 -6.98
C ALA A 155 -1.20 16.15 -8.46
N PHE A 156 -1.14 17.27 -9.19
CA PHE A 156 -0.74 17.26 -10.60
C PHE A 156 0.45 18.17 -10.90
N TRP A 157 1.26 17.83 -11.91
CA TRP A 157 2.48 18.56 -12.32
C TRP A 157 3.46 18.81 -11.16
N LEU A 158 3.67 17.80 -10.34
CA LEU A 158 4.60 17.85 -9.23
C LEU A 158 6.03 17.55 -9.70
N LEU A 159 7.01 18.24 -9.11
CA LEU A 159 8.44 17.93 -9.25
C LEU A 159 8.90 16.84 -8.26
N GLU A 160 8.19 16.73 -7.14
CA GLU A 160 8.35 15.67 -6.15
C GLU A 160 7.00 15.08 -5.75
N VAL A 161 6.94 13.78 -5.49
CA VAL A 161 5.70 13.10 -5.11
C VAL A 161 5.95 12.10 -4.00
N GLN A 162 5.05 12.10 -3.00
CA GLN A 162 5.04 11.05 -1.99
C GLN A 162 4.26 9.83 -2.50
N PHE A 163 4.97 8.72 -2.70
CA PHE A 163 4.41 7.47 -3.21
C PHE A 163 4.97 6.26 -2.44
N LEU A 164 4.09 5.36 -1.98
CA LEU A 164 4.43 4.15 -1.21
C LEU A 164 5.35 4.38 0.00
N GLY A 165 5.24 5.54 0.65
CA GLY A 165 6.05 5.90 1.82
C GLY A 165 7.46 6.41 1.49
N HIS A 166 7.72 6.71 0.22
CA HIS A 166 8.94 7.35 -0.28
C HIS A 166 8.59 8.69 -0.93
N VAL A 167 9.57 9.56 -1.05
CA VAL A 167 9.53 10.78 -1.85
C VAL A 167 10.31 10.51 -3.12
N VAL A 168 9.67 10.69 -4.26
CA VAL A 168 10.28 10.53 -5.58
C VAL A 168 10.44 11.91 -6.20
N ASN A 169 11.64 12.21 -6.68
CA ASN A 169 11.96 13.47 -7.36
C ASN A 169 12.98 13.23 -8.49
N LEU A 170 13.47 14.32 -9.08
CA LEU A 170 14.51 14.29 -10.13
C LEU A 170 15.84 13.66 -9.70
N GLU A 171 16.21 13.77 -8.43
CA GLU A 171 17.47 13.25 -7.90
C GLU A 171 17.39 11.75 -7.59
N GLY A 172 16.18 11.22 -7.46
CA GLY A 172 15.90 9.81 -7.25
C GLY A 172 14.81 9.60 -6.21
N ILE A 173 15.03 8.58 -5.37
CA ILE A 173 14.02 8.08 -4.44
C ILE A 173 14.58 8.16 -3.03
N ILE A 174 13.90 8.92 -2.18
CA ILE A 174 14.29 9.20 -0.81
C ILE A 174 13.23 8.63 0.13
N VAL A 175 13.62 8.07 1.26
CA VAL A 175 12.66 7.63 2.28
C VAL A 175 11.90 8.83 2.83
N GLY A 176 10.57 8.72 2.95
CA GLY A 176 9.77 9.84 3.45
C GLY A 176 10.15 10.24 4.88
N PRO A 177 10.27 11.55 5.18
CA PRO A 177 10.81 12.04 6.46
C PRO A 177 10.02 11.55 7.68
N ALA A 178 8.69 11.46 7.58
CA ALA A 178 7.85 10.93 8.67
C ALA A 178 8.16 9.46 9.03
N LYS A 179 8.56 8.64 8.04
CA LYS A 179 8.98 7.24 8.28
C LYS A 179 10.34 7.21 8.97
N VAL A 180 11.27 8.06 8.53
CA VAL A 180 12.60 8.21 9.15
C VAL A 180 12.46 8.64 10.61
N GLU A 181 11.66 9.66 10.89
CA GLU A 181 11.40 10.11 12.27
C GLU A 181 10.79 9.02 13.15
N THR A 182 9.89 8.20 12.60
CA THR A 182 9.28 7.09 13.35
C THR A 182 10.31 6.03 13.73
N VAL A 183 11.31 5.80 12.87
CA VAL A 183 12.41 4.86 13.15
C VAL A 183 13.41 5.47 14.13
N MET A 184 13.84 6.72 13.91
CA MET A 184 14.81 7.43 14.75
C MET A 184 14.34 7.60 16.20
N ASN A 185 13.03 7.79 16.41
CA ASN A 185 12.46 7.95 17.76
C ASN A 185 12.02 6.63 18.40
N ARG A 186 12.29 5.48 17.77
CA ARG A 186 11.86 4.19 18.27
C ARG A 186 12.76 3.74 19.41
N SER A 187 12.15 3.27 20.50
CA SER A 187 12.90 2.62 21.57
C SER A 187 13.38 1.22 21.17
N PRO A 188 14.48 0.72 21.77
CA PRO A 188 14.94 -0.64 21.52
C PRO A 188 13.82 -1.67 21.77
N PRO A 189 13.60 -2.62 20.85
CA PRO A 189 12.54 -3.60 20.97
C PRO A 189 12.79 -4.53 22.18
N LYS A 190 11.75 -4.75 22.99
CA LYS A 190 11.84 -5.51 24.25
C LYS A 190 11.30 -6.93 24.15
N SER A 191 10.77 -7.31 22.99
CA SER A 191 10.17 -8.62 22.77
C SER A 191 10.50 -9.17 21.38
N PRO A 192 10.53 -10.51 21.21
CA PRO A 192 10.72 -11.13 19.90
C PRO A 192 9.73 -10.65 18.82
N THR A 193 8.51 -10.33 19.21
CA THR A 193 7.49 -9.77 18.31
C THR A 193 7.86 -8.37 17.83
N GLU A 194 8.36 -7.52 18.73
CA GLU A 194 8.86 -6.18 18.38
C GLU A 194 10.12 -6.25 17.52
N VAL A 195 11.04 -7.18 17.80
CA VAL A 195 12.23 -7.42 16.98
C VAL A 195 11.85 -7.83 15.56
N ARG A 196 10.92 -8.79 15.39
CA ARG A 196 10.40 -9.18 14.06
C ARG A 196 9.72 -8.02 13.34
N SER A 197 8.96 -7.21 14.06
CA SER A 197 8.32 -6.01 13.51
C SER A 197 9.36 -4.99 13.02
N PHE A 198 10.41 -4.74 13.81
CA PHE A 198 11.51 -3.85 13.44
C PHE A 198 12.27 -4.38 12.22
N LEU A 199 12.68 -5.64 12.23
CA LEU A 199 13.37 -6.27 11.11
C LEU A 199 12.54 -6.29 9.83
N GLY A 200 11.21 -6.45 9.93
CA GLY A 200 10.31 -6.34 8.79
C GLY A 200 10.29 -4.93 8.20
N LEU A 201 10.31 -3.90 9.04
CA LEU A 201 10.38 -2.50 8.60
C LEU A 201 11.76 -2.15 8.02
N ALA A 202 12.84 -2.50 8.71
CA ALA A 202 14.21 -2.26 8.23
C ALA A 202 14.47 -3.01 6.92
N GLY A 203 13.95 -4.25 6.82
CA GLY A 203 14.01 -5.07 5.62
C GLY A 203 13.28 -4.48 4.41
N TYR A 204 12.25 -3.66 4.63
CA TYR A 204 11.58 -2.90 3.56
C TYR A 204 12.51 -1.88 2.89
N TYR A 205 13.49 -1.35 3.65
CA TYR A 205 14.45 -0.34 3.19
C TYR A 205 15.85 -0.93 2.93
N ARG A 206 15.99 -2.26 2.93
CA ARG A 206 17.29 -2.96 2.83
C ARG A 206 18.15 -2.54 1.63
N SER A 207 17.54 -2.13 0.52
CA SER A 207 18.25 -1.71 -0.70
C SER A 207 19.05 -0.43 -0.51
N LEU A 208 18.73 0.36 0.52
CA LEU A 208 19.42 1.60 0.87
C LEU A 208 20.65 1.37 1.75
N PHE A 209 20.79 0.19 2.35
CA PHE A 209 21.87 -0.13 3.27
C PHE A 209 22.85 -1.12 2.64
N GLN A 210 24.12 -0.70 2.50
CA GLN A 210 25.18 -1.63 2.16
C GLN A 210 25.35 -2.64 3.30
N ASP A 211 25.49 -3.93 2.97
CA ASP A 211 25.68 -5.01 3.94
C ASP A 211 24.58 -5.17 5.01
N PHE A 212 23.33 -4.77 4.71
CA PHE A 212 22.16 -4.88 5.61
C PHE A 212 22.11 -6.20 6.40
N TYR A 213 22.33 -7.33 5.73
CA TYR A 213 22.28 -8.65 6.35
C TYR A 213 23.33 -8.85 7.43
N LYS A 214 24.55 -8.30 7.27
CA LYS A 214 25.60 -8.37 8.29
C LYS A 214 25.23 -7.54 9.51
N ILE A 215 24.67 -6.34 9.28
CA ILE A 215 24.26 -5.42 10.35
C ILE A 215 23.07 -6.00 11.12
N ALA A 216 22.07 -6.55 10.43
CA ALA A 216 20.85 -7.09 11.03
C ALA A 216 21.04 -8.46 11.69
N MET A 217 22.15 -9.17 11.42
CA MET A 217 22.40 -10.53 11.89
C MET A 217 22.18 -10.69 13.41
N PRO A 218 22.76 -9.85 14.30
CA PRO A 218 22.58 -9.98 15.75
C PRO A 218 21.12 -9.86 16.21
N LEU A 219 20.29 -9.14 15.45
CA LEU A 219 18.86 -8.96 15.74
C LEU A 219 18.03 -10.11 15.17
N THR A 220 18.42 -10.71 14.04
CA THR A 220 17.70 -11.85 13.45
C THR A 220 17.82 -13.14 14.27
N GLU A 221 18.79 -13.23 15.18
CA GLU A 221 19.01 -14.38 16.04
C GLU A 221 18.13 -14.39 17.29
N LEU A 222 17.77 -13.21 17.83
CA LEU A 222 16.90 -13.05 18.99
C LEU A 222 15.53 -13.78 18.86
N PRO A 223 14.78 -13.67 17.75
CA PRO A 223 13.48 -14.32 17.64
C PRO A 223 13.50 -15.83 17.42
N LYS A 224 14.67 -16.50 17.42
CA LYS A 224 14.81 -17.96 17.25
C LYS A 224 14.56 -18.68 18.57
N LYS A 225 13.82 -19.81 18.53
CA LYS A 225 13.34 -20.53 19.73
C LYS A 225 14.44 -21.04 20.66
N ASP A 226 15.68 -21.19 20.18
CA ASP A 226 16.77 -21.84 20.91
C ASP A 226 17.87 -20.85 21.38
N VAL A 227 17.64 -19.55 21.27
CA VAL A 227 18.60 -18.51 21.66
C VAL A 227 18.10 -17.80 22.93
N LYS A 228 18.99 -17.56 23.89
CA LYS A 228 18.67 -16.71 25.04
C LYS A 228 18.35 -15.30 24.55
N ASP A 229 17.21 -14.78 24.95
CA ASP A 229 16.67 -13.46 24.61
C ASP A 229 17.46 -12.34 25.36
N GLU A 230 18.78 -12.30 25.19
CA GLU A 230 19.66 -11.32 25.84
C GLU A 230 19.98 -10.18 24.87
N TRP A 231 19.50 -8.98 25.21
CA TRP A 231 19.84 -7.75 24.50
C TRP A 231 21.22 -7.26 24.94
N GLY A 232 22.25 -7.53 24.11
CA GLY A 232 23.63 -7.18 24.39
C GLY A 232 24.17 -6.01 23.55
N PRO A 233 25.47 -5.70 23.67
CA PRO A 233 26.12 -4.61 22.94
C PRO A 233 26.03 -4.78 21.41
N ASN A 234 26.09 -6.02 20.91
CA ASN A 234 25.99 -6.31 19.48
C ASN A 234 24.57 -6.02 18.94
N GLN A 235 23.53 -6.28 19.75
CA GLN A 235 22.14 -5.98 19.41
C GLN A 235 21.90 -4.46 19.44
N GLU A 236 22.42 -3.77 20.45
CA GLU A 236 22.32 -2.31 20.56
C GLU A 236 23.05 -1.61 19.40
N GLN A 237 24.23 -2.10 19.04
CA GLN A 237 25.00 -1.57 17.90
C GLN A 237 24.30 -1.83 16.58
N ALA A 238 23.76 -3.04 16.38
CA ALA A 238 22.96 -3.38 15.20
C ALA A 238 21.68 -2.54 15.11
N PHE A 239 21.01 -2.30 16.23
CA PHE A 239 19.80 -1.48 16.29
C PHE A 239 20.10 -0.01 15.99
N SER A 240 21.18 0.55 16.57
CA SER A 240 21.58 1.94 16.33
C SER A 240 22.09 2.19 14.90
N ALA A 241 22.62 1.16 14.25
CA ALA A 241 23.13 1.24 12.88
C ALA A 241 22.04 1.14 11.79
N LEU A 242 20.83 0.68 12.14
CA LEU A 242 19.69 0.46 11.24
C LEU A 242 18.62 1.53 11.42
#